data_AF-A0A7X3KIS8-F1
#
_entry.id   AF-A0A7X3KIS8-F1
#
_cell.length_a   1.000
_cell.length_b   1.000
_cell.length_c   1.000
_cell.angle_alpha   90.00
_cell.angle_beta   90.00
_cell.angle_gamma   90.00
#
_symmetry.space_group_name_H-M   'P 1'
#
loop_
_entity.id
_entity.type
_entity.pdbx_description
1 polymer ?
#
loop_
_entity_poly.entity_id
_entity_poly.type
_entity_poly.pdbx_seq_one_letter_code
_entity_poly.pdbx_strand_id
1 'polypeptide(L)'
;MHAKLEDDWIQELVDGTKSAFKNMNPGNVFYSEGVDDVHGKKVGYLEFKSPGMDGFLYQIMYFFEFEGRTGMGTFSCPYKEYADWKDVAFRIIRELAVIQEKEGEETI
;
A
#
# COMPACT_ATOMS: atom_id res chain seq x y z
N MET A 1 10.87 -17.55 16.94
CA MET A 1 10.09 -16.39 17.44
C MET A 1 10.07 -15.29 16.38
N HIS A 2 9.35 -15.44 15.27
CA HIS A 2 9.31 -14.42 14.19
C HIS A 2 7.90 -13.87 13.91
N ALA A 3 6.84 -14.51 14.39
CA ALA A 3 5.45 -14.15 14.04
C ALA A 3 4.87 -12.92 14.77
N LYS A 4 5.60 -12.27 15.69
CA LYS A 4 5.05 -11.17 16.51
C LYS A 4 5.52 -9.78 16.09
N LEU A 5 6.45 -9.72 15.13
CA LEU A 5 6.93 -8.47 14.55
C LEU A 5 6.12 -8.07 13.31
N GLU A 6 5.13 -8.88 12.86
CA GLU A 6 4.51 -8.74 11.53
C GLU A 6 3.17 -7.97 11.47
N ASP A 7 2.40 -7.88 12.56
CA ASP A 7 1.09 -7.23 12.52
C ASP A 7 1.15 -5.74 12.87
N ASP A 8 1.88 -5.37 13.94
CA ASP A 8 1.90 -3.99 14.44
C ASP A 8 2.75 -3.06 13.55
N TRP A 9 3.81 -3.56 12.91
CA TRP A 9 4.74 -2.73 12.13
C TRP A 9 4.14 -2.18 10.83
N ILE A 10 3.24 -2.91 10.16
CA ILE A 10 2.57 -2.43 8.93
C ILE A 10 1.73 -1.20 9.29
N GLN A 11 0.99 -1.27 10.40
CA GLN A 11 0.18 -0.15 10.86
C GLN A 11 1.06 1.05 11.24
N GLU A 12 2.15 0.83 11.96
CA GLU A 12 3.13 1.88 12.26
C GLU A 12 3.71 2.52 10.99
N LEU A 13 3.95 1.72 9.94
CA LEU A 13 4.44 2.21 8.66
C LEU A 13 3.40 3.09 7.94
N VAL A 14 2.13 2.68 7.95
CA VAL A 14 1.02 3.48 7.39
C VAL A 14 0.93 4.82 8.12
N ASP A 15 0.89 4.80 9.45
CA ASP A 15 0.74 5.98 10.30
C ASP A 15 1.94 6.94 10.18
N GLY A 16 3.15 6.38 10.16
CA GLY A 16 4.39 7.11 9.95
C GLY A 16 4.44 7.76 8.58
N THR A 17 4.04 7.05 7.53
CA THR A 17 4.02 7.57 6.16
C THR A 17 3.00 8.69 6.00
N LYS A 18 1.78 8.53 6.53
CA LYS A 18 0.78 9.60 6.55
C LYS A 18 1.30 10.85 7.25
N SER A 19 1.92 10.68 8.41
CA SER A 19 2.48 11.79 9.18
C SER A 19 3.57 12.52 8.38
N ALA A 20 4.47 11.78 7.73
CA ALA A 20 5.50 12.34 6.87
C ALA A 20 4.89 13.11 5.67
N PHE A 21 3.90 12.54 4.98
CA PHE A 21 3.26 13.17 3.83
C PHE A 21 2.46 14.41 4.21
N LYS A 22 1.79 14.40 5.36
CA LYS A 22 1.08 15.56 5.90
C LYS A 22 2.03 16.71 6.21
N ASN A 23 3.20 16.41 6.80
CA ASN A 23 4.22 17.40 7.11
C ASN A 23 4.91 17.94 5.86
N MET A 24 5.13 17.09 4.86
CA MET A 24 5.77 17.48 3.60
C MET A 24 4.90 18.41 2.76
N ASN A 25 3.58 18.15 2.70
CA ASN A 25 2.65 19.01 1.99
C ASN A 25 1.27 19.06 2.68
N PRO A 26 0.93 20.19 3.34
CA PRO A 26 -0.38 20.38 3.97
C PRO A 26 -1.57 20.32 3.00
N GLY A 27 -1.33 20.43 1.69
CA GLY A 27 -2.35 20.28 0.64
C GLY A 27 -2.78 18.83 0.39
N ASN A 28 -2.14 17.85 1.03
CA ASN A 28 -2.54 16.44 0.97
C ASN A 28 -3.84 16.22 1.75
N VAL A 29 -4.80 15.55 1.11
CA VAL A 29 -6.09 15.20 1.71
C VAL A 29 -6.20 13.68 1.80
N PHE A 30 -6.22 13.14 3.01
CA PHE A 30 -6.30 11.71 3.27
C PHE A 30 -7.78 11.28 3.36
N TYR A 31 -8.13 10.20 2.67
CA TYR A 31 -9.50 9.70 2.57
C TYR A 31 -9.73 8.47 3.43
N SER A 32 -8.84 7.49 3.35
CA SER A 32 -8.89 6.26 4.13
C SER A 32 -7.51 5.67 4.31
N GLU A 33 -7.38 4.81 5.32
CA GLU A 33 -6.17 4.06 5.61
C GLU A 33 -6.54 2.81 6.41
N GLY A 34 -5.65 1.83 6.40
CA GLY A 34 -5.82 0.66 7.23
C GLY A 34 -4.90 -0.47 6.82
N VAL A 35 -5.18 -1.64 7.39
CA VAL A 35 -4.48 -2.88 7.12
C VAL A 35 -5.52 -3.94 6.79
N ASP A 36 -5.45 -4.47 5.58
CA ASP A 36 -6.28 -5.57 5.10
C ASP A 36 -5.50 -6.89 5.26
N ASP A 37 -6.21 -8.00 5.46
CA ASP A 37 -5.65 -9.34 5.37
C ASP A 37 -5.88 -9.89 3.95
N VAL A 38 -4.80 -10.04 3.19
CA VAL A 38 -4.82 -10.44 1.78
C VAL A 38 -4.03 -11.73 1.64
N HIS A 39 -4.72 -12.83 1.34
CA HIS A 39 -4.14 -14.16 1.20
C HIS A 39 -3.27 -14.61 2.40
N GLY A 40 -3.65 -14.21 3.62
CA GLY A 40 -2.91 -14.55 4.85
C GLY A 40 -1.69 -13.67 5.12
N LYS A 41 -1.52 -12.57 4.35
CA LYS A 41 -0.53 -11.52 4.60
C LYS A 41 -1.21 -10.20 4.92
N LYS A 42 -0.59 -9.42 5.81
CA LYS A 42 -1.03 -8.04 6.06
C LYS A 42 -0.60 -7.11 4.93
N VAL A 43 -1.55 -6.34 4.41
CA VAL A 43 -1.31 -5.28 3.43
C VAL A 43 -1.83 -3.98 4.00
N GLY A 44 -0.92 -3.06 4.30
CA GLY A 44 -1.26 -1.70 4.72
C GLY A 44 -1.59 -0.83 3.52
N TYR A 45 -2.48 0.14 3.67
CA TYR A 45 -2.76 1.12 2.62
C TYR A 45 -3.03 2.53 3.16
N LEU A 46 -2.79 3.51 2.29
CA LEU A 46 -3.06 4.92 2.51
C LEU A 46 -3.65 5.53 1.24
N GLU A 47 -4.91 5.95 1.31
CA GLU A 47 -5.66 6.59 0.24
C GLU A 47 -5.66 8.11 0.42
N PHE A 48 -5.20 8.86 -0.58
CA PHE A 48 -5.12 10.31 -0.47
C PHE A 48 -5.14 11.01 -1.83
N LYS A 49 -5.48 12.29 -1.80
CA LYS A 49 -5.31 13.24 -2.89
C LYS A 49 -4.11 14.11 -2.60
N SER A 50 -3.27 14.34 -3.60
CA SER A 50 -2.12 15.24 -3.52
C SER A 50 -2.13 16.27 -4.66
N PRO A 51 -1.56 17.46 -4.45
CA PRO A 51 -1.23 18.35 -5.55
C PRO A 51 -0.17 17.70 -6.47
N GLY A 52 -0.37 17.82 -7.78
CA GLY A 52 0.58 17.44 -8.84
C GLY A 52 0.84 18.62 -9.79
N MET A 53 1.59 18.39 -10.87
CA MET A 53 1.96 19.44 -11.83
C MET A 53 0.74 19.99 -12.60
N ASP A 54 -0.14 19.11 -13.08
CA ASP A 54 -1.28 19.46 -13.94
C ASP A 54 -2.63 19.43 -13.19
N GLY A 55 -2.60 19.56 -11.85
CA GLY A 55 -3.77 19.51 -10.99
C GLY A 55 -3.63 18.46 -9.88
N PHE A 56 -4.75 17.95 -9.37
CA PHE A 56 -4.72 16.98 -8.28
C PHE A 56 -4.56 15.54 -8.80
N LEU A 57 -3.82 14.74 -8.05
CA LEU A 57 -3.71 13.30 -8.23
C LEU A 57 -4.51 12.59 -7.15
N TYR A 58 -5.16 11.49 -7.53
CA TYR A 58 -5.61 10.48 -6.61
C TYR A 58 -4.53 9.41 -6.46
N GLN A 59 -4.24 9.00 -5.22
CA GLN A 59 -3.20 8.03 -4.92
C GLN A 59 -3.67 7.02 -3.88
N ILE A 60 -3.25 5.76 -4.06
CA ILE A 60 -3.31 4.72 -3.05
C ILE A 60 -1.90 4.17 -2.91
N MET A 61 -1.25 4.45 -1.79
CA MET A 61 -0.01 3.78 -1.41
C MET A 61 -0.36 2.49 -0.66
N TYR A 62 0.38 1.42 -0.90
CA TYR A 62 0.20 0.15 -0.21
C TYR A 62 1.55 -0.46 0.17
N PHE A 63 1.53 -1.21 1.28
CA PHE A 63 2.72 -1.73 1.95
C PHE A 63 2.50 -3.20 2.29
N PHE A 64 3.53 -4.02 2.09
CA PHE A 64 3.47 -5.44 2.38
C PHE A 64 4.85 -5.99 2.72
N GLU A 65 4.90 -7.18 3.32
CA GLU A 65 6.13 -7.93 3.56
C GLU A 65 6.52 -8.75 2.32
N PHE A 66 7.79 -8.65 1.94
CA PHE A 66 8.41 -9.50 0.93
C PHE A 66 9.85 -9.83 1.34
N GLU A 67 10.12 -11.09 1.66
CA GLU A 67 11.44 -11.62 2.05
C GLU A 67 12.12 -10.87 3.21
N GLY A 68 11.34 -10.57 4.26
CA GLY A 68 11.76 -9.81 5.43
C GLY A 68 11.98 -8.32 5.15
N ARG A 69 11.54 -7.82 3.99
CA ARG A 69 11.65 -6.41 3.59
C ARG A 69 10.27 -5.81 3.35
N THR A 70 10.18 -4.50 3.45
CA THR A 70 8.99 -3.74 3.08
C THR A 70 8.92 -3.58 1.56
N GLY A 71 7.90 -4.17 0.95
CA GLY A 71 7.42 -3.78 -0.36
C GLY A 71 6.53 -2.55 -0.25
N MET A 72 6.73 -1.56 -1.13
CA MET A 72 5.89 -0.37 -1.24
C MET A 72 5.49 -0.20 -2.70
N GLY A 73 4.19 -0.03 -2.95
CA GLY A 73 3.68 0.30 -4.27
C GLY A 73 2.67 1.44 -4.20
N THR A 74 2.41 2.04 -5.36
CA THR A 74 1.49 3.17 -5.47
C THR A 74 0.65 3.02 -6.72
N PHE A 75 -0.66 3.07 -6.56
CA PHE A 75 -1.57 3.39 -7.64
C PHE A 75 -1.74 4.91 -7.71
N SER A 76 -1.72 5.50 -8.91
CA SER A 76 -2.04 6.92 -9.08
C SER A 76 -2.80 7.18 -10.39
N CYS A 77 -3.71 8.15 -10.35
CA CYS A 77 -4.38 8.68 -11.54
C CYS A 77 -4.73 10.17 -11.35
N PRO A 78 -5.06 10.91 -12.43
CA PRO A 78 -5.64 12.23 -12.30
C PRO A 78 -6.91 12.19 -11.44
N TYR A 79 -7.06 13.14 -10.50
CA TYR A 79 -8.19 13.12 -9.56
C TYR A 79 -9.57 13.17 -10.23
N LYS A 80 -9.65 13.75 -11.44
CA LYS A 80 -10.89 13.76 -12.25
C LYS A 80 -11.37 12.36 -12.67
N GLU A 81 -10.49 11.36 -12.65
CA GLU A 81 -10.75 9.97 -13.07
C GLU A 81 -10.88 9.02 -11.86
N TYR A 82 -10.76 9.54 -10.64
CA TYR A 82 -10.80 8.78 -9.39
C TYR A 82 -12.03 7.87 -9.28
N ALA A 83 -13.21 8.36 -9.66
CA ALA A 83 -14.45 7.62 -9.51
C ALA A 83 -14.47 6.33 -10.35
N ASP A 84 -13.83 6.35 -11.51
CA ASP A 84 -13.75 5.18 -12.41
C ASP A 84 -12.67 4.19 -11.93
N TRP A 85 -11.61 4.70 -11.29
CA TRP A 85 -10.43 3.92 -10.94
C TRP A 85 -10.41 3.39 -9.51
N LYS A 86 -11.06 4.04 -8.54
CA LYS A 86 -10.94 3.68 -7.11
C LYS A 86 -11.19 2.20 -6.87
N ASP A 87 -12.36 1.72 -7.26
CA ASP A 87 -12.79 0.35 -6.93
C ASP A 87 -11.91 -0.68 -7.64
N VAL A 88 -11.51 -0.38 -8.88
CA VAL A 88 -10.59 -1.22 -9.66
C VAL A 88 -9.21 -1.28 -9.01
N ALA A 89 -8.67 -0.13 -8.58
CA ALA A 89 -7.37 -0.05 -7.95
C ALA A 89 -7.32 -0.79 -6.61
N PHE A 90 -8.32 -0.60 -5.74
CA PHE A 90 -8.42 -1.36 -4.49
C PHE A 90 -8.56 -2.86 -4.74
N ARG A 91 -9.31 -3.26 -5.77
CA ARG A 91 -9.41 -4.67 -6.14
C ARG A 91 -8.06 -5.23 -6.57
N ILE A 92 -7.30 -4.53 -7.41
CA ILE A 92 -5.94 -4.96 -7.81
C ILE A 92 -5.04 -5.14 -6.59
N ILE A 93 -5.05 -4.17 -5.67
CA ILE A 93 -4.23 -4.22 -4.44
C ILE A 93 -4.63 -5.42 -3.56
N ARG A 94 -5.92 -5.70 -3.44
CA ARG A 94 -6.45 -6.84 -2.65
C ARG A 94 -6.30 -8.21 -3.32
N GLU A 95 -5.86 -8.25 -4.56
CA GLU A 95 -5.54 -9.48 -5.30
C GLU A 95 -4.01 -9.66 -5.41
N LEU A 96 -3.21 -8.78 -4.79
CA LEU A 96 -1.76 -8.92 -4.76
C LEU A 96 -1.38 -10.19 -3.99
N ALA A 97 -0.87 -11.17 -4.72
CA ALA A 97 -0.29 -12.37 -4.17
C ALA A 97 1.24 -12.26 -4.17
N VAL A 98 1.85 -12.46 -2.99
CA VAL A 98 3.31 -12.63 -2.88
C VAL A 98 3.63 -14.09 -3.17
N ILE A 99 4.26 -14.35 -4.32
CA ILE A 99 4.76 -15.67 -4.69
C ILE A 99 6.17 -15.82 -4.16
N GLN A 100 6.40 -16.79 -3.28
CA GLN A 100 7.75 -17.19 -2.87
C GLN A 100 8.25 -18.24 -3.86
N GLU A 101 9.36 -17.96 -4.55
CA GLU A 101 10.08 -19.00 -5.27
C GLU A 101 10.68 -19.94 -4.21
N LYS A 102 10.31 -21.22 -4.24
CA LYS A 102 10.97 -22.22 -3.40
C LYS A 102 12.35 -22.49 -3.99
N GLU A 103 13.41 -22.14 -3.27
CA GLU A 103 14.75 -22.66 -3.56
C GLU A 103 14.73 -24.19 -3.46
N GLY A 104 14.96 -24.88 -4.58
CA GLY A 104 15.32 -26.30 -4.63
C GLY A 104 14.18 -27.30 -4.75
N GLU A 105 13.58 -27.43 -5.93
CA GLU A 105 13.21 -28.77 -6.42
C GLU A 105 14.47 -29.39 -7.05
N GLU A 106 15.30 -30.04 -6.23
CA GLU A 106 16.25 -31.03 -6.75
C GLU A 106 15.42 -32.12 -7.44
N THR A 107 15.51 -32.16 -8.77
CA THR A 107 14.93 -33.25 -9.56
C THR A 107 15.71 -34.51 -9.25
N ILE A 108 15.02 -35.49 -8.63
CA ILE A 108 15.52 -36.86 -8.40
C ILE A 108 15.77 -37.55 -9.74
#